data_AF-A0AA50YG17-F1
#
_entry.id   AF-A0AA50YG17-F1
#
_cell.length_a   1.000
_cell.length_b   1.000
_cell.length_c   1.000
_cell.angle_alpha   90.00
_cell.angle_beta   90.00
_cell.angle_gamma   90.00
#
_symmetry.space_group_name_H-M   'P 1'
#
loop_
_entity.id
_entity.type
_entity.pdbx_description
1 polymer ?
#
loop_
_entity_poly.entity_id
_entity_poly.type
_entity_poly.pdbx_seq_one_letter_code
_entity_poly.pdbx_strand_id
1 'polypeptide(L)' 'EGYLTSCSFDYLTNTFDTKLFVGCIFVCSYVFPMAFILYFYSGIVKQVFAHEAAL' A
#
# COMPACT_ATOMS: atom_id res chain seq x y z
N GLU A 1 18.43 -1.06 10.08
CA GLU A 1 19.55 -0.10 10.21
C GLU A 1 19.75 0.28 11.69
N GLY A 2 20.86 -0.09 12.35
CA GLY A 2 21.07 0.26 13.77
C GLY A 2 21.95 -0.71 14.54
N TYR A 3 21.48 -1.95 14.78
CA TYR A 3 22.31 -3.05 15.32
C TYR A 3 23.09 -3.80 14.22
N LEU A 4 22.99 -3.34 12.96
CA LEU A 4 23.66 -3.89 11.77
C LEU A 4 23.38 -5.37 11.43
N THR A 5 22.36 -5.97 12.04
CA THR A 5 21.99 -7.38 11.81
C THR A 5 20.92 -7.58 10.74
N SER A 6 20.37 -6.50 10.18
CA SER A 6 19.36 -6.54 9.12
C SER A 6 19.69 -5.56 8.02
N CYS A 7 19.32 -5.93 6.79
CA CYS A 7 19.44 -5.09 5.61
C CYS A 7 18.06 -4.56 5.21
N SER A 8 18.00 -3.30 4.78
CA SER A 8 16.82 -2.68 4.16
C SER A 8 17.25 -1.79 2.98
N PHE A 9 16.27 -1.15 2.33
CA PHE A 9 16.59 -0.09 1.37
C PHE A 9 16.99 1.19 2.10
N ASP A 10 17.77 2.04 1.46
CA ASP A 10 18.17 3.32 2.04
C ASP A 10 16.97 4.29 2.07
N TYR A 11 16.59 4.70 3.27
CA TYR A 11 15.57 5.73 3.53
C TYR A 11 16.10 6.85 4.45
N LEU A 12 17.39 6.83 4.81
CA LEU A 12 18.00 7.78 5.73
C LEU A 12 18.73 8.89 4.98
N THR A 13 19.35 8.56 3.85
CA THR A 13 20.08 9.53 3.04
C THR A 13 19.16 10.59 2.46
N ASN A 14 19.53 11.86 2.61
CA ASN A 14 18.72 13.02 2.22
C ASN A 14 19.01 13.54 0.80
N THR A 15 19.30 12.64 -0.13
CA THR A 15 19.47 12.97 -1.56
C THR A 15 18.13 12.94 -2.29
N PHE A 16 18.08 13.60 -3.45
CA PHE A 16 16.89 13.57 -4.30
C PHE A 16 16.57 12.16 -4.80
N ASP A 17 17.59 11.41 -5.24
CA ASP A 17 17.42 10.06 -5.78
C ASP A 17 16.82 9.10 -4.75
N THR A 18 17.30 9.14 -3.50
CA THR A 18 16.75 8.32 -2.41
C THR A 18 15.29 8.66 -2.14
N LYS A 19 14.94 9.96 -2.09
CA LYS A 19 13.55 10.40 -1.88
C LYS A 19 12.64 9.98 -3.03
N LEU A 20 13.11 10.10 -4.27
CA LEU A 20 12.36 9.66 -5.44
C LEU A 20 12.13 8.15 -5.43
N PHE A 21 13.17 7.37 -5.12
CA PHE A 21 13.06 5.91 -5.02
C PHE A 21 12.07 5.48 -3.93
N VAL A 22 12.18 6.05 -2.72
CA VAL A 22 11.27 5.77 -1.59
C VAL A 22 9.83 6.18 -1.92
N GLY A 23 9.65 7.33 -2.59
CA GLY A 23 8.33 7.77 -3.06
C GLY A 23 7.71 6.81 -4.07
N CYS A 24 8.48 6.39 -5.08
CA CYS A 24 8.03 5.45 -6.10
C CYS A 24 7.65 4.09 -5.51
N ILE A 25 8.49 3.50 -4.66
CA ILE A 25 8.19 2.19 -4.06
C ILE A 25 6.98 2.27 -3.13
N PHE A 26 6.82 3.36 -2.38
CA PHE A 26 5.63 3.56 -1.55
C PHE A 26 4.34 3.66 -2.37
N VAL A 27 4.34 4.46 -3.44
CA VAL A 27 3.14 4.61 -4.28
C VAL A 27 2.81 3.30 -5.01
N CYS A 28 3.80 2.68 -5.65
CA CYS A 28 3.59 1.50 -6.49
C CYS A 28 3.31 0.23 -5.68
N SER A 29 4.02 0.03 -4.56
CA SER A 29 3.96 -1.23 -3.81
C SER A 29 3.08 -1.16 -2.56
N TYR A 30 2.67 0.02 -2.11
CA TYR A 30 1.78 0.17 -0.96
C TYR A 30 0.45 0.83 -1.34
N VAL A 31 0.49 2.03 -1.93
CA VAL A 31 -0.74 2.81 -2.19
C VAL A 31 -1.64 2.13 -3.22
N PHE A 32 -1.11 1.73 -4.39
CA PHE A 32 -1.95 1.08 -5.41
C PHE A 32 -2.53 -0.27 -4.95
N PRO A 33 -1.75 -1.20 -4.35
CA PRO A 33 -2.31 -2.44 -3.84
C PRO A 33 -3.38 -2.21 -2.77
N MET A 34 -3.15 -1.27 -1.84
CA MET A 34 -4.14 -0.92 -0.82
C MET A 34 -5.43 -0.35 -1.44
N ALA A 35 -5.31 0.54 -2.44
CA ALA A 35 -6.46 1.09 -3.14
C ALA A 35 -7.28 0.00 -3.86
N PHE A 36 -6.60 -0.96 -4.50
CA PHE A 36 -7.28 -2.10 -5.13
C PHE A 36 -7.99 -2.99 -4.10
N ILE A 37 -7.35 -3.31 -2.98
CA ILE A 37 -7.97 -4.06 -1.90
C ILE A 37 -9.25 -3.35 -1.45
N LEU A 38 -9.17 -2.05 -1.14
CA LEU A 38 -10.33 -1.27 -0.71
C LEU A 38 -11.44 -1.26 -1.77
N TYR A 39 -11.10 -1.08 -3.04
CA TYR A 39 -12.06 -1.09 -4.14
C TYR A 39 -12.81 -2.43 -4.23
N PHE A 40 -12.09 -3.55 -4.28
CA PHE A 40 -12.70 -4.87 -4.40
C PHE A 40 -13.52 -5.24 -3.16
N TYR A 41 -13.01 -4.97 -1.95
CA TYR A 41 -13.77 -5.23 -0.73
C TYR A 41 -15.01 -4.36 -0.60
N SER A 42 -14.97 -3.11 -1.06
CA SER A 42 -16.17 -2.28 -1.13
C SER A 42 -17.24 -2.89 -2.05
N GLY A 43 -16.82 -3.59 -3.12
CA GLY A 43 -17.71 -4.35 -4.00
C GLY A 43 -18.38 -5.52 -3.29
N ILE A 44 -17.62 -6.29 -2.50
CA ILE A 44 -18.16 -7.42 -1.72
C ILE A 44 -19.24 -6.92 -0.76
N VAL A 45 -18.96 -5.86 -0.01
CA VAL A 45 -19.91 -5.30 0.96
C VAL A 45 -21.20 -4.82 0.26
N LYS A 46 -21.08 -4.15 -0.89
CA LYS A 46 -22.24 -3.75 -1.70
C LYS A 46 -23.10 -4.94 -2.11
N GLN A 47 -22.48 -6.06 -2.50
CA GLN A 47 -23.21 -7.27 -2.88
C GLN A 47 -23.92 -7.92 -1.68
N VAL A 48 -23.28 -7.95 -0.51
CA VAL A 48 -23.92 -8.46 0.72
C VAL A 48 -25.17 -7.65 1.07
N PHE A 49 -25.09 -6.32 1.06
CA PHE A 49 -26.27 -5.48 1.32
C PHE A 49 -27.37 -5.63 0.27
N ALA A 50 -27.01 -5.76 -1.00
CA ALA A 50 -28.01 -5.99 -2.05
C ALA A 50 -28.71 -7.36 -1.89
N HIS A 51 -27.97 -8.40 -1.46
CA HIS A 51 -28.54 -9.70 -1.14
C HIS A 51 -29.47 -9.64 0.07
N GLU A 52 -29.09 -8.94 1.14
CA GLU A 52 -29.94 -8.76 2.32
C GLU A 52 -31.20 -7.95 2.03
N ALA A 53 -31.13 -6.94 1.15
CA ALA A 53 -32.28 -6.10 0.80
C ALA A 53 -33.29 -6.79 -0.15
N ALA A 54 -32.89 -7.89 -0.80
CA ALA A 54 -33.75 -8.66 -1.70
C ALA A 54 -34.50 -9.81 -0.99
N LEU A 55 -34.22 -10.04 0.31
CA LEU A 55 -34.93 -10.98 1.18
C LEU A 55 -36.15 -10.31 1.82
#